data_AF-A0AAF0ZWF5-F1
#
_entry.id   AF-A0AAF0ZWF5-F1
#
_cell.length_a   1.000
_cell.length_b   1.000
_cell.length_c   1.000
_cell.angle_alpha   90.00
_cell.angle_beta   90.00
_cell.angle_gamma   90.00
#
_symmetry.space_group_name_H-M   'P 1'
#
loop_
_entity.id
_entity.type
_entity.pdbx_description
1 polymer ?
#
loop_
_entity_poly.entity_id
_entity_poly.type
_entity_poly.pdbx_seq_one_letter_code
_entity_poly.pdbx_strand_id
1 'polypeptide(L)'
;MGSLQERITSTKDGSITSIQEVYILADDLTDPAHATTFAHLDATTVLSKGLAAKGIYPAVDPLDSTSTMLQPRIVEVFTGSPGKYIGLAETIQGFQLILSGELDGLPEQAFYLVEVEEIVLSTNSGQIGILPNHAPIATAVDIGILRIRLNDQWLTMALMGGFARIGNNEITVLVNDAEKGSDINPQEAQQTLEIAEANVKKAEGRRQKIEANLALRRARTRVEASNPIS
;
A
#
# COMPACT_ATOMS: atom_id res chain seq x y z
N MET A 1 -34.21 -12.83 16.30
CA MET A 1 -33.11 -13.71 15.85
C MET A 1 -32.63 -13.19 14.51
N GLY A 2 -31.54 -12.42 14.49
CA GLY A 2 -31.04 -11.76 13.29
C GLY A 2 -30.31 -12.74 12.37
N SER A 3 -30.58 -12.67 11.06
CA SER A 3 -29.92 -13.49 10.05
C SER A 3 -28.51 -12.96 9.77
N LEU A 4 -27.49 -13.75 10.11
CA LEU A 4 -26.09 -13.48 9.78
C LEU A 4 -25.92 -13.64 8.26
N GLN A 5 -25.44 -12.59 7.58
CA GLN A 5 -25.15 -12.63 6.15
C GLN A 5 -23.63 -12.55 5.98
N GLU A 6 -22.96 -13.70 5.95
CA GLU A 6 -21.53 -13.77 5.68
C GLU A 6 -21.25 -13.51 4.20
N ARG A 7 -20.62 -12.36 3.90
CA ARG A 7 -20.03 -12.08 2.58
C ARG A 7 -18.51 -12.23 2.69
N ILE A 8 -18.03 -13.48 2.78
CA ILE A 8 -16.60 -13.78 2.68
C ILE A 8 -16.30 -14.14 1.22
N THR A 9 -15.56 -13.27 0.51
CA THR A 9 -15.00 -13.58 -0.81
C THR A 9 -13.51 -13.80 -0.65
N SER A 10 -13.07 -15.05 -0.85
CA SER A 10 -11.67 -15.45 -0.83
C SER A 10 -11.14 -15.43 -2.27
N THR A 11 -10.04 -14.72 -2.51
CA THR A 11 -9.31 -14.75 -3.79
C THR A 11 -7.95 -15.42 -3.60
N LYS A 12 -7.30 -15.84 -4.70
CA LYS A 12 -6.01 -16.54 -4.63
C LYS A 12 -4.84 -15.67 -4.15
N ASP A 13 -5.02 -14.35 -4.17
CA ASP A 13 -3.99 -13.36 -3.82
C ASP A 13 -4.28 -12.66 -2.48
N GLY A 14 -5.34 -13.07 -1.77
CA GLY A 14 -5.73 -12.51 -0.48
C GLY A 14 -7.24 -12.65 -0.21
N SER A 15 -7.62 -12.60 1.05
CA SER A 15 -9.02 -12.59 1.50
C SER A 15 -9.34 -11.26 2.16
N ILE A 16 -10.40 -10.58 1.72
CA ILE A 16 -11.07 -9.62 2.60
C ILE A 16 -11.93 -10.47 3.54
N THR A 17 -11.42 -10.70 4.74
CA THR A 17 -12.24 -11.24 5.83
C THR A 17 -13.36 -10.25 6.14
N SER A 18 -14.53 -10.77 6.48
CA SER A 18 -15.72 -9.96 6.74
C SER A 18 -15.45 -8.85 7.75
N ILE A 19 -15.77 -7.60 7.42
CA ILE A 19 -15.85 -6.52 8.41
C ILE A 19 -17.14 -6.74 9.19
N GLN A 20 -17.03 -7.02 10.49
CA GLN A 20 -18.16 -7.12 11.39
C GLN A 20 -18.23 -5.84 12.21
N GLU A 21 -19.35 -5.13 12.12
CA GLU A 21 -19.62 -3.94 12.89
C GLU A 21 -20.71 -4.26 13.92
N VAL A 22 -20.47 -3.87 15.17
CA VAL A 22 -21.45 -4.00 16.25
C VAL A 22 -21.74 -2.60 16.77
N TYR A 23 -22.97 -2.14 16.56
CA TYR A 23 -23.43 -0.87 17.11
C TYR A 23 -23.99 -1.08 18.51
N ILE A 24 -23.42 -0.37 19.48
CA ILE A 24 -23.81 -0.44 20.89
C ILE A 24 -24.27 0.95 21.33
N LEU A 25 -25.53 1.05 21.76
CA LEU A 25 -26.05 2.22 22.46
C LEU A 25 -25.65 2.11 23.93
N ALA A 26 -24.50 2.70 24.28
CA ALA A 26 -24.02 2.76 25.65
C ALA A 26 -23.84 4.22 26.08
N ASP A 27 -24.36 4.55 27.26
CA ASP A 27 -24.05 5.82 27.93
C ASP A 27 -22.83 5.68 28.88
N ASP A 28 -22.46 4.45 29.25
CA ASP A 28 -21.29 4.12 30.05
C ASP A 28 -20.48 2.98 29.40
N LEU A 29 -19.26 3.31 28.96
CA LEU A 29 -18.34 2.38 28.30
C LEU A 29 -17.63 1.45 29.31
N THR A 30 -17.74 1.73 30.61
CA THR A 30 -17.14 0.91 31.67
C THR A 30 -18.07 -0.22 32.14
N ASP A 31 -19.30 -0.27 31.63
CA ASP A 31 -20.22 -1.37 31.90
C ASP A 31 -19.59 -2.71 31.48
N PRO A 32 -19.45 -3.68 32.41
CA PRO A 32 -18.89 -4.99 32.14
C PRO A 32 -19.55 -5.74 30.96
N ALA A 33 -20.84 -5.48 30.70
CA ALA A 33 -21.57 -6.09 29.59
C ALA A 33 -21.02 -5.66 28.22
N HIS A 34 -20.52 -4.43 28.10
CA HIS A 34 -19.94 -3.91 26.86
C HIS A 34 -18.43 -4.16 26.79
N ALA A 35 -17.74 -4.05 27.93
CA ALA A 35 -16.28 -4.23 28.03
C ALA A 35 -15.79 -5.59 27.49
N THR A 36 -16.57 -6.64 27.70
CA THR A 36 -16.26 -7.99 27.17
C THR A 36 -16.31 -8.04 25.63
N THR A 37 -17.19 -7.26 25.00
CA THR A 37 -17.30 -7.18 23.55
C THR A 37 -16.12 -6.39 22.98
N PHE A 38 -15.76 -5.25 23.59
CA PHE A 38 -14.66 -4.39 23.14
C PHE A 38 -13.30 -5.09 23.14
N ALA A 39 -13.06 -6.02 24.08
CA ALA A 39 -11.82 -6.80 24.14
C ALA A 39 -11.55 -7.66 22.88
N HIS A 40 -12.60 -7.94 22.10
CA HIS A 40 -12.51 -8.73 20.87
C HIS A 40 -12.51 -7.89 19.59
N LEU A 41 -12.64 -6.56 19.69
CA LEU A 41 -12.66 -5.67 18.54
C LEU A 41 -11.26 -5.12 18.23
N ASP A 42 -10.93 -5.05 16.95
CA ASP A 42 -9.69 -4.42 16.47
C ASP A 42 -9.77 -2.89 16.46
N ALA A 43 -10.97 -2.33 16.43
CA ALA A 43 -11.18 -0.89 16.54
C ALA A 43 -12.54 -0.59 17.19
N THR A 44 -12.59 0.50 17.95
CA THR A 44 -13.81 1.06 18.52
C THR A 44 -13.87 2.54 18.17
N THR A 45 -14.98 2.98 17.58
CA THR A 45 -15.24 4.40 17.30
C THR A 45 -16.38 4.89 18.20
N VAL A 46 -16.09 5.85 19.06
CA VAL A 46 -17.06 6.41 20.00
C VAL A 46 -17.68 7.66 19.41
N LEU A 47 -19.02 7.69 19.33
CA LEU A 47 -19.79 8.85 18.89
C LEU A 47 -20.33 9.62 20.11
N SER A 48 -19.78 10.80 20.37
CA SER A 48 -20.07 11.59 21.57
C SER A 48 -21.24 12.55 21.38
N LYS A 49 -22.26 12.41 22.23
CA LYS A 49 -23.38 13.38 22.35
C LYS A 49 -22.86 14.78 22.71
N GLY A 50 -21.80 14.86 23.53
CA GLY A 50 -21.20 16.12 23.95
C GLY A 50 -20.53 16.88 22.80
N LEU A 51 -19.86 16.17 21.88
CA LEU A 51 -19.28 16.76 20.67
C LEU A 51 -20.37 17.21 19.69
N ALA A 52 -21.40 16.38 19.49
CA ALA A 52 -22.54 16.72 18.65
C ALA A 52 -23.29 17.96 19.15
N ALA A 53 -23.51 18.09 20.47
CA ALA A 53 -24.16 19.26 21.06
C ALA A 53 -23.36 20.57 20.88
N LYS A 54 -22.03 20.47 20.74
CA LYS A 54 -21.16 21.59 20.39
C LYS A 54 -21.10 21.89 18.89
N GLY A 55 -21.84 21.13 18.07
CA GLY A 55 -21.85 21.26 16.62
C GLY A 55 -20.60 20.71 15.92
N ILE A 56 -19.81 19.87 16.60
CA ILE A 56 -18.59 19.27 16.04
C ILE A 56 -18.96 17.96 15.34
N TYR A 57 -18.76 17.91 14.02
CA TYR A 57 -19.08 16.76 13.18
C TYR A 57 -17.90 16.36 12.27
N PRO A 58 -17.63 15.06 12.08
CA PRO A 58 -18.30 13.93 12.73
C PRO A 58 -18.01 13.90 14.25
N ALA A 59 -19.00 13.50 15.05
CA ALA A 59 -18.93 13.58 16.52
C ALA A 59 -18.09 12.44 17.13
N VAL A 60 -16.95 12.13 16.50
CA VAL A 60 -16.04 11.06 16.93
C VAL A 60 -15.19 11.57 18.08
N ASP A 61 -15.17 10.83 19.19
CA ASP A 61 -14.28 11.10 20.31
C ASP A 61 -12.96 10.34 20.14
N PRO A 62 -11.84 11.01 19.81
CA PRO A 62 -10.57 10.35 19.57
C PRO A 62 -9.91 9.82 20.84
N LEU A 63 -10.32 10.27 22.03
CA LEU A 63 -9.72 9.83 23.30
C LEU A 63 -10.35 8.53 23.80
N ASP A 64 -11.66 8.37 23.59
CA ASP A 64 -12.39 7.17 23.97
C ASP A 64 -12.42 6.10 22.85
N SER A 65 -12.01 6.48 21.63
CA SER A 65 -11.86 5.54 20.50
C SER A 65 -10.50 4.85 20.52
N THR A 66 -10.45 3.60 20.06
CA THR A 66 -9.20 2.81 20.03
C THR A 66 -9.06 2.05 18.70
N SER A 67 -7.81 1.75 18.31
CA SER A 67 -7.52 0.93 17.13
C SER A 67 -6.22 0.14 17.31
N THR A 68 -6.21 -1.10 16.83
CA THR A 68 -5.04 -1.98 16.81
C THR A 68 -4.18 -1.80 15.55
N MET A 69 -4.64 -1.03 14.54
CA MET A 69 -3.98 -0.93 13.22
C MET A 69 -2.53 -0.43 13.31
N LEU A 70 -2.23 0.46 14.25
CA LEU A 70 -0.90 1.01 14.48
C LEU A 70 -0.09 0.23 15.53
N GLN A 71 -0.58 -0.91 16.01
CA GLN A 71 0.21 -1.77 16.89
C GLN A 71 1.47 -2.25 16.14
N PRO A 72 2.66 -2.20 16.77
CA PRO A 72 3.91 -2.64 16.16
C PRO A 72 3.83 -3.98 15.43
N ARG A 73 3.19 -4.99 16.04
CA ARG A 73 3.01 -6.33 15.47
C ARG A 73 2.18 -6.34 14.17
N ILE A 74 1.26 -5.39 14.01
CA ILE A 74 0.39 -5.28 12.84
C ILE A 74 1.14 -4.54 11.74
N VAL A 75 1.74 -3.39 12.07
CA VAL A 75 2.52 -2.57 11.14
C VAL A 75 3.71 -3.35 10.56
N GLU A 76 4.38 -4.17 11.36
CA GLU A 76 5.52 -4.98 10.91
C GLU A 76 5.14 -5.98 9.81
N VAL A 77 3.96 -6.61 9.92
CA VAL A 77 3.45 -7.54 8.90
C VAL A 77 3.19 -6.83 7.57
N PHE A 78 2.70 -5.59 7.61
CA PHE A 78 2.38 -4.83 6.41
C PHE A 78 3.59 -4.12 5.79
N THR A 79 4.55 -3.70 6.60
CA THR A 79 5.71 -2.89 6.16
C THR A 79 7.00 -3.70 6.00
N GLY A 80 7.07 -4.90 6.56
CA GLY A 80 8.30 -5.69 6.65
C GLY A 80 9.36 -5.08 7.57
N SER A 81 9.05 -3.98 8.26
CA SER A 81 9.97 -3.25 9.14
C SER A 81 9.55 -3.40 10.61
N PRO A 82 10.50 -3.57 11.56
CA PRO A 82 10.17 -3.75 12.97
C PRO A 82 9.36 -2.58 13.52
N GLY A 83 8.17 -2.86 14.05
CA GLY A 83 7.36 -1.83 14.71
C GLY A 83 7.93 -1.44 16.07
N LYS A 84 7.77 -0.17 16.47
CA LYS A 84 8.24 0.32 17.79
C LYS A 84 7.19 1.20 18.46
N TYR A 85 6.98 1.00 19.76
CA TYR A 85 6.22 1.95 20.59
C TYR A 85 7.06 3.19 20.90
N ILE A 86 6.47 4.36 20.70
CA ILE A 86 7.07 5.66 20.99
C ILE A 86 6.48 6.18 22.31
N GLY A 87 7.33 6.73 23.18
CA GLY A 87 6.87 7.27 24.46
C GLY A 87 6.02 8.53 24.29
N LEU A 88 5.11 8.81 25.23
CA LEU A 88 4.22 9.98 25.14
C LEU A 88 4.97 11.31 24.95
N ALA A 89 6.08 11.49 25.67
CA ALA A 89 6.89 12.71 25.58
C ALA A 89 7.48 12.91 24.18
N GLU A 90 7.99 11.83 23.57
CA GLU A 90 8.54 11.84 22.21
C GLU A 90 7.44 12.07 21.16
N THR A 91 6.26 11.46 21.36
CA THR A 91 5.09 11.68 20.51
C THR A 91 4.63 13.13 20.54
N ILE A 92 4.48 13.72 21.73
CA ILE A 92 4.09 15.13 21.88
C ILE A 92 5.11 16.04 21.22
N GLN A 93 6.40 15.78 21.43
CA GLN A 93 7.48 16.53 20.79
C GLN A 93 7.39 16.44 19.26
N GLY A 94 7.20 15.24 18.71
CA GLY A 94 7.02 15.04 17.27
C GLY A 94 5.85 15.84 16.72
N PHE A 95 4.69 15.81 17.38
CA PHE A 95 3.52 16.60 16.97
C PHE A 95 3.76 18.11 17.07
N GLN A 96 4.47 18.57 18.11
CA GLN A 96 4.81 19.99 18.25
C GLN A 96 5.71 20.47 17.12
N LEU A 97 6.70 19.66 16.71
CA LEU A 97 7.59 19.96 15.57
C LEU A 97 6.84 20.02 14.24
N ILE A 98 5.83 19.15 14.05
CA ILE A 98 4.95 19.19 12.88
C ILE A 98 4.08 20.46 12.91
N LEU A 99 3.45 20.76 14.05
CA LEU A 99 2.56 21.92 14.18
C LEU A 99 3.30 23.26 14.12
N SER A 100 4.56 23.31 14.55
CA SER A 100 5.39 24.50 14.47
C SER A 100 5.99 24.73 13.08
N GLY A 101 5.83 23.76 12.17
CA GLY A 101 6.39 23.80 10.82
C GLY A 101 7.91 23.60 10.77
N GLU A 102 8.53 23.19 11.88
CA GLU A 102 9.98 22.91 11.94
C GLU A 102 10.41 21.77 11.03
N LEU A 103 9.45 20.90 10.66
CA LEU A 103 9.65 19.79 9.73
C LEU A 103 9.16 20.10 8.31
N ASP A 104 8.61 21.30 8.04
CA ASP A 104 8.07 21.67 6.72
C ASP A 104 9.18 21.81 5.65
N GLY A 105 10.41 22.08 6.09
CA GLY A 105 11.60 22.11 5.23
C GLY A 105 12.21 20.74 4.98
N LEU A 106 11.73 19.69 5.67
CA LEU A 106 12.05 18.32 5.32
C LEU A 106 11.13 17.91 4.16
N PRO A 107 11.67 17.35 3.07
CA PRO A 107 10.82 16.86 2.00
C PRO A 107 9.90 15.77 2.57
N GLU A 108 8.64 15.74 2.13
CA GLU A 108 7.64 14.74 2.52
C GLU A 108 8.11 13.29 2.25
N GLN A 109 9.17 13.14 1.43
CA GLN A 109 10.05 11.97 1.30
C GLN A 109 10.54 11.36 2.63
N ALA A 110 10.76 12.16 3.68
CA ALA A 110 11.10 11.66 5.00
C ALA A 110 9.95 10.86 5.64
N PHE A 111 8.75 10.99 5.08
CA PHE A 111 7.50 10.27 5.38
C PHE A 111 7.00 9.42 4.18
N TYR A 112 7.84 9.20 3.17
CA TYR A 112 7.66 8.35 1.96
C TYR A 112 6.77 8.87 0.81
N LEU A 113 7.17 9.97 0.16
CA LEU A 113 6.73 10.37 -1.19
C LEU A 113 7.88 11.10 -1.89
N VAL A 114 8.39 10.66 -3.06
CA VAL A 114 9.53 11.29 -3.77
C VAL A 114 9.10 12.27 -4.87
N GLU A 115 9.58 13.51 -4.81
CA GLU A 115 9.46 14.49 -5.89
C GLU A 115 10.36 14.05 -7.05
N VAL A 116 9.76 13.87 -8.21
CA VAL A 116 10.41 13.29 -9.39
C VAL A 116 10.21 14.22 -10.58
N GLU A 117 11.25 14.36 -11.38
CA GLU A 117 11.21 15.24 -12.57
C GLU A 117 10.44 14.59 -13.71
N GLU A 118 10.55 13.27 -13.83
CA GLU A 118 9.97 12.50 -14.92
C GLU A 118 9.74 11.06 -14.47
N ILE A 119 8.57 10.52 -14.83
CA ILE A 119 8.27 9.09 -14.68
C ILE A 119 7.96 8.49 -16.04
N VAL A 120 8.55 7.35 -16.36
CA VAL A 120 8.12 6.51 -17.47
C VAL A 120 7.49 5.24 -16.92
N LEU A 121 6.19 5.07 -17.20
CA LEU A 121 5.36 3.98 -16.68
C LEU A 121 4.89 3.07 -17.81
N SER A 122 5.00 1.75 -17.60
CA SER A 122 4.49 0.75 -18.54
C SER A 122 3.00 0.46 -18.27
N THR A 123 2.13 0.78 -19.24
CA THR A 123 0.68 0.53 -19.18
C THR A 123 0.28 -0.54 -20.19
N ASN A 124 -0.98 -0.99 -20.11
CA ASN A 124 -1.55 -1.93 -21.08
C ASN A 124 -1.59 -1.41 -22.54
N SER A 125 -1.43 -0.10 -22.73
CA SER A 125 -1.50 0.57 -24.03
C SER A 125 -0.13 1.02 -24.53
N GLY A 126 0.95 0.70 -23.79
CA GLY A 126 2.31 1.14 -24.07
C GLY A 126 2.93 1.92 -22.91
N GLN A 127 4.05 2.58 -23.17
CA GLN A 127 4.72 3.41 -22.18
C GLN A 127 4.15 4.83 -22.18
N ILE A 128 3.99 5.40 -20.99
CA ILE A 128 3.55 6.78 -20.79
C ILE A 128 4.65 7.51 -20.01
N GLY A 129 5.09 8.65 -20.55
CA GLY A 129 5.92 9.61 -19.84
C GLY A 129 5.03 10.60 -19.07
N ILE A 130 5.32 10.82 -17.80
CA ILE A 130 4.59 11.70 -16.91
C ILE A 130 5.56 12.77 -16.42
N LEU A 131 5.22 14.03 -16.71
CA LEU A 131 5.96 15.23 -16.32
C LEU A 131 5.14 16.03 -15.30
N PRO A 132 5.74 17.01 -14.60
CA PRO A 132 5.01 17.92 -13.74
C PRO A 132 3.84 18.59 -14.47
N ASN A 133 2.70 18.78 -13.80
CA ASN A 133 1.47 19.35 -14.36
C ASN A 133 0.80 18.49 -15.45
N HIS A 134 1.04 17.18 -15.44
CA HIS A 134 0.31 16.25 -16.30
C HIS A 134 -1.20 16.28 -16.01
N ALA A 135 -2.01 16.17 -17.07
CA ALA A 135 -3.46 16.04 -16.93
C ALA A 135 -3.82 14.83 -16.04
N PRO A 136 -4.85 14.92 -15.19
CA PRO A 136 -5.24 13.79 -14.35
C PRO A 136 -5.62 12.56 -15.18
N ILE A 137 -5.04 11.40 -14.86
CA ILE A 137 -5.26 10.12 -15.55
C ILE A 137 -5.31 8.99 -14.53
N ALA A 138 -6.24 8.06 -14.74
CA ALA A 138 -6.29 6.78 -14.06
C ALA A 138 -6.05 5.67 -15.09
N THR A 139 -5.04 4.83 -14.89
CA THR A 139 -4.67 3.78 -15.86
C THR A 139 -4.22 2.49 -15.19
N ALA A 140 -4.44 1.36 -15.87
CA ALA A 140 -3.85 0.09 -15.48
C ALA A 140 -2.34 0.08 -15.82
N VAL A 141 -1.56 -0.50 -14.92
CA VAL A 141 -0.11 -0.73 -15.07
C VAL A 141 0.09 -2.16 -15.50
N ASP A 142 0.82 -2.38 -16.60
CA ASP A 142 1.19 -3.74 -17.04
C ASP A 142 2.46 -4.19 -16.29
N ILE A 143 2.78 -5.48 -16.40
CA ILE A 143 4.08 -5.99 -15.96
C ILE A 143 5.14 -5.36 -16.85
N GLY A 144 6.05 -4.61 -16.23
CA GLY A 144 7.04 -3.85 -16.97
C GLY A 144 7.89 -2.97 -16.08
N ILE A 145 8.68 -2.13 -16.73
CA ILE A 145 9.61 -1.23 -16.04
C ILE A 145 8.92 0.09 -15.71
N LEU A 146 9.19 0.57 -14.50
CA LEU A 146 9.02 1.94 -14.08
C LEU A 146 10.38 2.62 -14.03
N ARG A 147 10.53 3.73 -14.75
CA ARG A 147 11.72 4.57 -14.67
C ARG A 147 11.35 5.88 -14.00
N ILE A 148 12.16 6.28 -13.03
CA ILE A 148 11.94 7.49 -12.25
C ILE A 148 13.20 8.33 -12.37
N ARG A 149 13.08 9.56 -12.83
CA ARG A 149 14.18 10.52 -12.89
C ARG A 149 14.21 11.36 -11.62
N LEU A 150 15.34 11.29 -10.91
CA LEU A 150 15.61 11.98 -9.66
C LEU A 150 16.97 12.66 -9.76
N ASN A 151 17.03 13.99 -9.66
CA ASN A 151 18.28 14.76 -9.68
C ASN A 151 19.19 14.37 -10.86
N ASP A 152 18.64 14.36 -12.07
CA ASP A 152 19.31 13.91 -13.31
C ASP A 152 19.77 12.44 -13.36
N GLN A 153 19.39 11.61 -12.39
CA GLN A 153 19.68 10.17 -12.37
C GLN A 153 18.42 9.34 -12.58
N TRP A 154 18.53 8.29 -13.40
CA TRP A 154 17.45 7.34 -13.64
C TRP A 154 17.49 6.19 -12.65
N LEU A 155 16.44 6.08 -11.84
CA LEU A 155 16.13 4.90 -11.06
C LEU A 155 15.20 3.98 -11.87
N THR A 156 15.51 2.68 -11.86
CA THR A 156 14.73 1.66 -12.57
C THR A 156 14.09 0.72 -11.55
N MET A 157 12.81 0.40 -11.74
CA MET A 157 12.06 -0.56 -10.92
C MET A 157 11.30 -1.54 -11.81
N ALA A 158 11.28 -2.82 -11.41
CA ALA A 158 10.43 -3.84 -12.01
C ALA A 158 9.07 -3.84 -11.31
N LEU A 159 7.98 -3.66 -12.06
CA LEU A 159 6.62 -3.70 -11.54
C LEU A 159 5.89 -4.96 -12.01
N MET A 160 5.16 -5.61 -11.11
CA MET A 160 4.37 -6.82 -11.41
C MET A 160 2.89 -6.53 -11.69
N GLY A 161 2.66 -5.42 -12.41
CA GLY A 161 1.32 -4.93 -12.78
C GLY A 161 0.56 -4.30 -11.61
N GLY A 162 -0.49 -3.55 -11.95
CA GLY A 162 -1.26 -2.80 -10.97
C GLY A 162 -2.10 -1.67 -11.57
N PHE A 163 -2.16 -0.55 -10.87
CA PHE A 163 -2.93 0.62 -11.22
C PHE A 163 -2.15 1.90 -10.85
N ALA A 164 -2.26 2.93 -11.68
CA ALA A 164 -1.67 4.23 -11.44
C ALA A 164 -2.73 5.33 -11.54
N ARG A 165 -2.67 6.27 -10.60
CA ARG A 165 -3.46 7.50 -10.58
C ARG A 165 -2.49 8.67 -10.64
N ILE A 166 -2.69 9.53 -11.62
CA ILE A 166 -1.97 10.79 -11.83
C ILE A 166 -2.98 11.91 -11.63
N GLY A 167 -2.64 12.94 -10.85
CA GLY A 167 -3.45 14.14 -10.74
C GLY A 167 -2.92 15.09 -9.67
N ASN A 168 -3.15 16.39 -9.83
CA ASN A 168 -2.71 17.42 -8.87
C ASN A 168 -1.19 17.36 -8.57
N ASN A 169 -0.36 17.07 -9.57
CA ASN A 169 1.08 16.80 -9.43
C ASN A 169 1.45 15.65 -8.49
N GLU A 170 0.49 14.79 -8.16
CA GLU A 170 0.66 13.59 -7.38
C GLU A 170 0.53 12.37 -8.30
N ILE A 171 1.38 11.37 -8.09
CA ILE A 171 1.30 10.08 -8.78
C ILE A 171 1.26 8.99 -7.73
N THR A 172 0.13 8.27 -7.67
CA THR A 172 -0.05 7.09 -6.82
C THR A 172 0.05 5.84 -7.70
N VAL A 173 1.01 4.97 -7.45
CA VAL A 173 1.16 3.69 -8.17
C VAL A 173 0.92 2.54 -7.18
N LEU A 174 -0.18 1.81 -7.37
CA LEU A 174 -0.56 0.63 -6.60
C LEU A 174 -0.21 -0.61 -7.40
N VAL A 175 0.72 -1.41 -6.92
CA VAL A 175 1.25 -2.59 -7.63
C VAL A 175 1.21 -3.81 -6.75
N ASN A 176 1.08 -4.98 -7.37
CA ASN A 176 1.06 -6.24 -6.64
C ASN A 176 2.42 -6.55 -6.01
N ASP A 177 3.49 -6.20 -6.71
CA ASP A 177 4.88 -6.39 -6.28
C ASP A 177 5.79 -5.43 -7.06
N ALA A 178 6.86 -4.97 -6.42
CA ALA A 178 7.82 -4.04 -6.99
C ALA A 178 9.23 -4.26 -6.43
N GLU A 179 10.20 -4.39 -7.33
CA GLU A 179 11.61 -4.56 -6.99
C GLU A 179 12.45 -3.44 -7.62
N LYS A 180 13.37 -2.84 -6.86
CA LYS A 180 14.33 -1.88 -7.42
C LYS A 180 15.37 -2.62 -8.23
N GLY A 181 15.72 -2.10 -9.41
CA GLY A 181 16.73 -2.69 -10.29
C GLY A 181 18.10 -2.90 -9.61
N SER A 182 18.46 -1.99 -8.70
CA SER A 182 19.70 -2.09 -7.90
C SER A 182 19.74 -3.29 -6.95
N ASP A 183 18.57 -3.76 -6.52
CA ASP A 183 18.44 -4.79 -5.50
C ASP A 183 18.29 -6.19 -6.14
N ILE A 184 18.10 -6.24 -7.46
CA ILE A 184 17.95 -7.47 -8.23
C ILE A 184 19.34 -8.05 -8.55
N ASN A 185 19.61 -9.27 -8.09
CA ASN A 185 20.80 -10.01 -8.50
C ASN A 185 20.69 -10.45 -9.98
N PRO A 186 21.57 -9.96 -10.89
CA PRO A 186 21.46 -10.27 -12.32
C PRO A 186 21.58 -11.76 -12.64
N GLN A 187 22.39 -12.51 -11.89
CA GLN A 187 22.59 -13.94 -12.13
C GLN A 187 21.34 -14.75 -11.73
N GLU A 188 20.73 -14.40 -10.60
CA GLU A 188 19.50 -15.04 -10.12
C GLU A 188 18.32 -14.73 -11.04
N ALA A 189 18.20 -13.47 -11.48
CA ALA A 189 17.16 -13.06 -12.43
C ALA A 189 17.29 -13.83 -13.76
N GLN A 190 18.53 -14.00 -14.26
CA GLN A 190 18.79 -14.76 -15.49
C GLN A 190 18.47 -16.25 -15.34
N GLN A 191 18.84 -16.88 -14.23
CA GLN A 191 18.48 -18.26 -13.95
C GLN A 191 16.95 -18.44 -13.86
N THR A 192 16.27 -17.51 -13.20
CA THR A 192 14.80 -17.51 -13.10
C THR A 192 14.14 -17.42 -14.48
N LEU A 193 14.70 -16.59 -15.37
CA LEU A 193 14.26 -16.46 -16.76
C LEU A 193 14.40 -17.78 -17.53
N GLU A 194 15.55 -18.45 -17.44
CA GLU A 194 15.78 -19.74 -18.12
C GLU A 194 14.78 -20.81 -17.66
N ILE A 195 14.51 -20.89 -16.36
CA ILE A 195 13.52 -21.82 -15.78
C ILE A 195 12.12 -21.48 -16.31
N ALA A 196 11.74 -20.20 -16.34
CA ALA A 196 10.45 -19.76 -16.84
C ALA A 196 10.26 -20.09 -18.33
N GLU A 197 11.30 -19.90 -19.16
CA GLU A 197 11.28 -20.26 -20.58
C GLU A 197 11.14 -21.77 -20.80
N ALA A 198 11.83 -22.58 -20.01
CA ALA A 198 11.69 -24.03 -20.05
C ALA A 198 10.28 -24.48 -19.65
N ASN A 199 9.66 -23.83 -18.66
CA ASN A 199 8.31 -24.13 -18.20
C ASN A 199 7.23 -23.76 -19.22
N VAL A 200 7.40 -22.65 -19.95
CA VAL A 200 6.49 -22.29 -21.06
C VAL A 200 6.51 -23.34 -22.16
N LYS A 201 7.69 -23.89 -22.51
CA LYS A 201 7.80 -24.96 -23.53
C LYS A 201 7.13 -26.27 -23.12
N LYS A 202 7.08 -26.56 -21.82
CA LYS A 202 6.47 -27.79 -21.26
C LYS A 202 4.97 -27.64 -20.94
N ALA A 203 4.42 -26.43 -21.01
CA ALA A 203 3.03 -26.17 -20.65
C ALA A 203 2.07 -26.59 -21.78
N GLU A 204 1.24 -27.61 -21.52
CA GLU A 204 0.29 -28.12 -22.51
C GLU A 204 -1.13 -27.59 -22.28
N GLY A 205 -1.55 -27.45 -21.01
CA GLY A 205 -2.89 -26.99 -20.63
C GLY A 205 -3.10 -25.48 -20.72
N ARG A 206 -4.35 -25.04 -21.02
CA ARG A 206 -4.69 -23.60 -21.13
C ARG A 206 -4.30 -22.80 -19.89
N ARG A 207 -4.58 -23.32 -18.70
CA ARG A 207 -4.21 -22.68 -17.43
C ARG A 207 -2.70 -22.64 -17.21
N GLN A 208 -2.01 -23.76 -17.44
CA GLN A 208 -0.55 -23.85 -17.30
C GLN A 208 0.16 -22.91 -18.27
N LYS A 209 -0.33 -22.77 -19.50
CA LYS A 209 0.20 -21.81 -20.48
C LYS A 209 0.05 -20.36 -20.01
N ILE A 210 -1.08 -20.01 -19.40
CA ILE A 210 -1.29 -18.66 -18.86
C ILE A 210 -0.34 -18.39 -17.69
N GLU A 211 -0.27 -19.29 -16.72
CA GLU A 211 0.61 -19.17 -15.55
C GLU A 211 2.09 -19.12 -15.97
N ALA A 212 2.52 -19.98 -16.89
CA ALA A 212 3.89 -20.00 -17.39
C ALA A 212 4.24 -18.74 -18.19
N ASN A 213 3.33 -18.23 -19.04
CA ASN A 213 3.55 -16.97 -19.77
C ASN A 213 3.60 -15.76 -18.84
N LEU A 214 2.80 -15.76 -17.77
CA LEU A 214 2.84 -14.71 -16.75
C LEU A 214 4.20 -14.73 -16.02
N ALA A 215 4.63 -15.90 -15.57
CA ALA A 215 5.94 -16.08 -14.92
C ALA A 215 7.10 -15.66 -15.84
N LEU A 216 7.02 -15.99 -17.13
CA LEU A 216 8.00 -15.57 -18.13
C LEU A 216 8.06 -14.04 -18.27
N ARG A 217 6.91 -13.37 -18.34
CA ARG A 217 6.85 -11.89 -18.40
C ARG A 217 7.47 -11.25 -17.16
N ARG A 218 7.17 -11.77 -15.97
CA ARG A 218 7.77 -11.28 -14.71
C ARG A 218 9.28 -11.46 -14.68
N ALA A 219 9.77 -12.66 -15.04
CA ALA A 219 11.20 -12.96 -15.05
C ALA A 219 11.96 -12.09 -16.07
N ARG A 220 11.40 -11.87 -17.27
CA ARG A 220 11.98 -10.96 -18.27
C ARG A 220 12.08 -9.53 -17.75
N THR A 221 11.04 -9.06 -17.07
CA THR A 221 11.01 -7.70 -16.51
C THR A 221 12.05 -7.53 -15.41
N ARG A 222 12.26 -8.54 -14.55
CA ARG A 222 13.33 -8.50 -13.52
C ARG A 222 14.73 -8.43 -14.14
N VAL A 223 15.00 -9.19 -15.21
CA VAL A 223 16.27 -9.13 -15.94
C VAL A 223 16.46 -7.77 -16.64
N GLU A 224 15.40 -7.24 -17.23
CA GLU A 224 15.47 -5.93 -17.90
C GLU A 224 15.71 -4.79 -16.90
N ALA A 225 15.11 -4.88 -15.70
CA ALA A 225 15.30 -3.89 -14.64
C ALA A 225 16.68 -3.96 -13.95
N SER A 226 17.35 -5.12 -13.96
CA SER A 226 18.69 -5.29 -13.37
C SER A 226 19.81 -4.76 -14.26
N ASN A 227 19.54 -4.53 -15.54
CA ASN A 227 20.51 -3.95 -16.46
C ASN A 227 20.55 -2.42 -16.30
N PRO A 228 21.72 -1.82 -16.03
CA PRO A 228 21.84 -0.37 -15.97
C PRO A 228 21.57 0.25 -17.35
N ILE A 229 20.85 1.37 -17.35
CA ILE A 229 20.60 2.17 -18.56
C ILE A 229 21.97 2.67 -19.08
N SER A 230 22.35 2.29 -20.30
CA SER A 230 23.43 2.97 -21.05
C SER A 230 22.96 4.29 -21.63
#